data_AF-A0A0F5JV60-F1
#
_entry.id   AF-A0A0F5JV60-F1
#
_cell.length_a   1.000
_cell.length_b   1.000
_cell.length_c   1.000
_cell.angle_alpha   90.00
_cell.angle_beta   90.00
_cell.angle_gamma   90.00
#
_symmetry.space_group_name_H-M   'P 1'
#
loop_
_entity.id
_entity.type
_entity.pdbx_description
1 polymer ?
#
loop_
_entity_poly.entity_id
_entity_poly.type
_entity_poly.pdbx_seq_one_letter_code
_entity_poly.pdbx_strand_id
1 'polypeptide(L)'
;MLQLTAPDGSALDPNVSMKYSLITNTLSPADVNAILATNAPTNNIVASVPMTPVLFSGTNQIPLTVKMNNTPLKSSETLFKANTLFTNGNTAAIDFNFAPAASKGIAQGAYKGTVIIDLQQQTPTVTS
;
A
#
# COMPACT_ATOMS: atom_id res chain seq x y z
N MET A 1 6.40 8.89 15.84
CA MET A 1 6.59 9.51 14.52
C MET A 1 6.84 8.39 13.54
N LEU A 2 6.09 8.37 12.44
CA LEU A 2 6.31 7.46 11.32
C LEU A 2 6.73 8.29 10.11
N GLN A 3 7.66 7.74 9.33
CA GLN A 3 8.07 8.33 8.06
C GLN A 3 8.25 7.22 7.04
N LEU A 4 7.75 7.46 5.83
CA LEU A 4 7.90 6.55 4.70
C LEU A 4 8.80 7.23 3.65
N THR A 5 9.83 6.51 3.20
CA THR A 5 10.80 6.98 2.20
C THR A 5 11.03 5.92 1.14
N ALA A 6 11.59 6.31 0.00
CA ALA A 6 12.12 5.34 -0.97
C ALA A 6 13.34 4.59 -0.38
N PRO A 7 13.76 3.44 -0.94
CA PRO A 7 14.89 2.67 -0.45
C PRO A 7 16.23 3.42 -0.43
N ASP A 8 16.37 4.46 -1.25
CA ASP A 8 17.55 5.34 -1.29
C ASP A 8 17.48 6.51 -0.29
N GLY A 9 16.41 6.59 0.52
CA GLY A 9 16.17 7.64 1.51
C GLY A 9 15.49 8.90 0.96
N SER A 10 15.19 8.95 -0.33
CA SER A 10 14.43 10.06 -0.93
C SER A 10 12.94 10.00 -0.60
N ALA A 11 12.20 11.05 -0.97
CA ALA A 11 10.74 11.04 -0.86
C ALA A 11 10.15 9.96 -1.77
N LEU A 12 9.13 9.25 -1.28
CA LEU A 12 8.43 8.25 -2.08
C LEU A 12 7.73 8.93 -3.28
N ASP A 13 7.89 8.38 -4.49
CA ASP A 13 7.17 8.88 -5.66
C ASP A 13 5.65 8.68 -5.45
N PRO A 14 4.84 9.75 -5.47
CA PRO A 14 3.40 9.63 -5.30
C PRO A 14 2.71 9.03 -6.54
N ASN A 15 3.42 8.83 -7.65
CA ASN A 15 2.87 8.31 -8.90
C ASN A 15 3.27 6.85 -9.11
N VAL A 16 2.27 6.01 -9.36
CA VAL A 16 2.46 4.60 -9.68
C VAL A 16 1.82 4.31 -11.03
N SER A 17 2.59 3.71 -11.94
CA SER A 17 2.11 3.32 -13.27
C SER A 17 1.95 1.80 -13.36
N MET A 18 0.79 1.34 -13.81
CA MET A 18 0.53 -0.07 -14.07
C MET A 18 0.69 -0.37 -15.56
N LYS A 19 1.32 -1.49 -15.89
CA LYS A 19 1.52 -1.89 -17.30
C LYS A 19 0.29 -2.64 -17.79
N TYR A 20 -0.18 -2.32 -18.99
CA TYR A 20 -1.22 -3.07 -19.66
C TYR A 20 -0.62 -4.19 -20.51
N SER A 21 -1.18 -5.39 -20.42
CA SER A 21 -0.77 -6.57 -21.19
C SER A 21 -1.80 -6.88 -22.27
N LEU A 22 -1.36 -6.86 -23.53
CA LEU A 22 -2.18 -7.26 -24.68
C LEU A 22 -2.51 -8.76 -24.70
N ILE A 23 -1.66 -9.58 -24.07
CA ILE A 23 -1.82 -11.05 -24.05
C ILE A 23 -2.97 -11.44 -23.12
N THR A 24 -3.03 -10.81 -21.95
CA THR A 24 -4.02 -11.13 -20.91
C THR A 24 -5.21 -10.19 -20.91
N ASN A 25 -5.13 -9.06 -21.64
CA ASN A 25 -6.11 -7.97 -21.62
C ASN A 25 -6.37 -7.47 -20.18
N THR A 26 -5.30 -7.32 -19.40
CA THR A 26 -5.34 -6.90 -17.99
C THR A 26 -4.21 -5.93 -17.67
N LEU A 27 -4.34 -5.23 -16.54
CA LEU A 27 -3.24 -4.49 -15.92
C LEU A 27 -2.40 -5.44 -15.07
N SER A 28 -1.08 -5.35 -15.17
CA SER A 28 -0.15 -5.99 -14.24
C SER A 28 -0.16 -5.24 -12.91
N PRO A 29 -0.05 -5.95 -11.77
CA PRO A 29 0.19 -5.31 -10.48
C PRO A 29 1.42 -4.40 -10.53
N ALA A 30 1.43 -3.38 -9.68
CA ALA A 30 2.57 -2.51 -9.47
C ALA A 30 3.05 -2.62 -8.03
N ASP A 31 4.36 -2.71 -7.86
CA ASP A 31 5.03 -2.81 -6.57
C ASP A 31 5.76 -1.50 -6.27
N VAL A 32 5.64 -1.04 -5.02
CA VAL A 32 6.32 0.14 -4.50
C VAL A 32 7.05 -0.26 -3.23
N ASN A 33 8.37 -0.32 -3.34
CA ASN A 33 9.24 -0.55 -2.20
C ASN A 33 9.47 0.76 -1.45
N ALA A 34 9.43 0.68 -0.13
CA ALA A 34 9.64 1.80 0.76
C ALA A 34 10.37 1.37 2.04
N ILE A 35 10.92 2.35 2.75
CA ILE A 35 11.45 2.21 4.11
C ILE A 35 10.53 2.96 5.05
N LEU A 36 9.95 2.22 6.01
CA LEU A 36 9.20 2.79 7.12
C LEU A 36 10.15 3.00 8.31
N ALA A 37 10.38 4.25 8.68
CA ALA A 37 11.13 4.63 9.86
C ALA A 37 10.19 4.98 11.01
N THR A 38 10.61 4.66 12.23
CA THR A 38 9.86 4.92 13.46
C THR A 38 10.77 5.37 14.60
N ASN A 39 10.23 6.16 15.53
CA ASN A 39 10.90 6.48 16.79
C ASN A 39 10.52 5.53 17.95
N ALA A 40 9.62 4.58 17.73
CA ALA A 40 9.23 3.59 18.74
C ALA A 40 9.03 2.20 18.09
N PRO A 41 10.14 1.44 17.84
CA PRO A 41 10.13 0.17 17.12
C PRO A 41 9.45 -0.98 17.88
N THR A 42 9.10 -0.77 19.14
CA THR A 42 8.33 -1.73 19.96
C THR A 42 6.82 -1.62 19.77
N ASN A 43 6.36 -0.54 19.13
CA ASN A 43 4.94 -0.28 18.95
C ASN A 43 4.47 -0.85 17.61
N ASN A 44 3.30 -1.50 17.63
CA ASN A 44 2.72 -2.03 16.41
C ASN A 44 2.32 -0.91 15.46
N ILE A 45 2.26 -1.25 14.18
CA ILE A 45 1.74 -0.39 13.12
C ILE A 45 0.35 -0.91 12.74
N VAL A 46 -0.61 0.00 12.63
CA VAL A 46 -1.89 -0.31 11.98
C VAL A 46 -1.91 0.39 10.62
N ALA A 47 -2.39 -0.34 9.62
CA ALA A 47 -2.55 0.16 8.27
C ALA A 47 -3.99 -0.07 7.79
N SER A 48 -4.54 0.89 7.07
CA SER A 48 -5.85 0.76 6.44
C SER A 48 -5.88 1.49 5.10
N VAL A 49 -6.88 1.14 4.30
CA VAL A 49 -7.23 1.83 3.05
C VAL A 49 -8.68 2.27 3.22
N PRO A 50 -8.95 3.55 3.56
CA PRO A 50 -10.24 4.00 4.07
C PRO A 50 -11.39 3.80 3.07
N MET A 51 -11.06 3.76 1.78
CA MET A 51 -11.98 3.43 0.70
C MET A 51 -11.29 2.54 -0.33
N THR A 52 -12.04 1.60 -0.92
CA THR A 52 -11.53 0.79 -2.04
C THR A 52 -11.07 1.71 -3.17
N PRO A 53 -9.78 1.69 -3.53
CA PRO A 53 -9.29 2.55 -4.59
C PRO A 53 -9.81 2.04 -5.93
N VAL A 54 -10.10 2.96 -6.84
CA VAL A 54 -10.64 2.65 -8.16
C VAL A 54 -9.90 3.48 -9.20
N LEU A 55 -9.50 2.84 -10.30
CA LEU A 55 -9.06 3.55 -11.50
C LEU A 55 -10.26 3.83 -12.41
N PHE A 56 -10.35 5.05 -12.92
CA PHE A 56 -11.47 5.52 -13.74
C PHE A 56 -11.02 5.89 -15.15
N SER A 57 -11.85 5.54 -16.14
CA SER A 57 -11.78 6.01 -17.54
C SER A 57 -13.20 6.25 -18.04
N GLY A 58 -13.68 7.50 -17.94
CA GLY A 58 -15.09 7.82 -18.17
C GLY A 58 -15.99 7.11 -17.16
N THR A 59 -16.94 6.29 -17.64
CA THR A 59 -17.81 5.46 -16.80
C THR A 59 -17.18 4.11 -16.42
N ASN A 60 -16.06 3.74 -17.03
CA ASN A 60 -15.38 2.48 -16.74
C ASN A 60 -14.58 2.59 -15.44
N GLN A 61 -14.67 1.55 -14.62
CA GLN A 61 -14.03 1.47 -13.30
C GLN A 61 -13.25 0.18 -13.15
N ILE A 62 -12.06 0.26 -12.57
CA ILE A 62 -11.24 -0.90 -12.20
C ILE A 62 -10.90 -0.77 -10.72
N PRO A 63 -11.58 -1.51 -9.84
CA PRO A 63 -11.22 -1.56 -8.42
C PRO A 63 -9.81 -2.12 -8.24
N LEU A 64 -9.09 -1.59 -7.27
CA LEU A 64 -7.76 -2.06 -6.88
C LEU A 64 -7.80 -2.74 -5.51
N THR A 65 -6.99 -3.78 -5.37
CA THR A 65 -6.58 -4.33 -4.08
C THR A 65 -5.22 -3.75 -3.73
N VAL A 66 -5.06 -3.35 -2.47
CA VAL A 66 -3.79 -2.87 -1.92
C VAL A 66 -3.30 -3.86 -0.89
N LYS A 67 -2.03 -4.24 -0.96
CA LYS A 67 -1.37 -5.06 0.07
C LYS A 67 -0.17 -4.31 0.62
N MET A 68 0.14 -4.55 1.90
CA MET A 68 1.41 -4.19 2.51
C MET A 68 2.10 -5.48 2.99
N ASN A 69 3.34 -5.74 2.57
CA ASN A 69 4.09 -6.95 2.89
C ASN A 69 3.25 -8.23 2.65
N ASN A 70 2.66 -8.32 1.45
CA ASN A 70 1.75 -9.38 1.01
C ASN A 70 0.46 -9.57 1.85
N THR A 71 0.18 -8.68 2.80
CA THR A 71 -1.05 -8.68 3.60
C THR A 71 -2.07 -7.70 3.01
N PRO A 72 -3.27 -8.16 2.60
CA PRO A 72 -4.32 -7.27 2.07
C PRO A 72 -4.77 -6.23 3.10
N LEU A 73 -4.79 -4.97 2.70
CA LEU A 73 -5.35 -3.88 3.49
C LEU A 73 -6.86 -3.78 3.28
N LYS A 74 -7.55 -3.32 4.32
CA LYS A 74 -9.02 -3.15 4.35
C LYS A 74 -9.37 -1.76 4.85
N SER A 75 -10.66 -1.40 4.79
CA SER A 75 -11.17 -0.18 5.44
C SER A 75 -11.04 -0.24 6.96
N SER A 76 -11.13 -1.44 7.54
CA SER A 76 -10.76 -1.68 8.94
C SER A 76 -9.24 -1.76 9.11
N GLU A 77 -8.76 -1.39 10.29
CA GLU A 77 -7.35 -1.51 10.66
C GLU A 77 -6.82 -2.94 10.46
N THR A 78 -5.64 -3.02 9.85
CA THR A 78 -4.84 -4.24 9.73
C THR A 78 -3.60 -4.08 10.58
N LEU A 79 -3.40 -4.97 11.56
CA LEU A 79 -2.32 -4.89 12.54
C LEU A 79 -1.03 -5.57 12.04
N PHE A 80 0.08 -4.85 12.14
CA PHE A 80 1.43 -5.33 11.86
C PHE A 80 2.25 -5.29 13.15
N LYS A 81 2.68 -6.47 13.61
CA LYS A 81 3.38 -6.59 14.89
C LYS A 81 4.78 -6.00 14.81
N ALA A 82 5.13 -5.18 15.80
CA ALA A 82 6.39 -4.46 15.83
C ALA A 82 7.61 -5.39 15.75
N ASN A 83 7.59 -6.50 16.50
CA ASN A 83 8.67 -7.49 16.53
C ASN A 83 8.89 -8.24 15.21
N THR A 84 7.89 -8.25 14.32
CA THR A 84 8.03 -8.82 12.96
C THR A 84 8.45 -7.79 11.94
N LEU A 85 8.08 -6.51 12.15
CA LEU A 85 8.30 -5.44 11.20
C LEU A 85 9.69 -4.79 11.39
N PHE A 86 10.05 -4.52 12.64
CA PHE A 86 11.27 -3.83 13.05
C PHE A 86 12.25 -4.81 13.69
N THR A 87 12.74 -5.77 12.91
CA THR A 87 13.64 -6.82 13.41
C THR A 87 15.04 -6.32 13.77
N ASN A 88 15.52 -5.28 13.07
CA ASN A 88 16.89 -4.77 13.17
C ASN A 88 16.91 -3.24 13.38
N GLY A 89 16.18 -2.74 14.37
CA GLY A 89 16.22 -1.34 14.78
C GLY A 89 14.98 -0.53 14.39
N ASN A 90 15.18 0.72 14.01
CA ASN A 90 14.09 1.71 13.87
C ASN A 90 13.47 1.79 12.47
N THR A 91 13.83 0.87 11.58
CA THR A 91 13.42 0.89 10.17
C THR A 91 12.95 -0.48 9.71
N ALA A 92 11.96 -0.51 8.82
CA ALA A 92 11.46 -1.72 8.18
C ALA A 92 11.39 -1.52 6.66
N ALA A 93 11.76 -2.55 5.91
CA ALA A 93 11.45 -2.61 4.49
C ALA A 93 9.96 -2.95 4.32
N ILE A 94 9.27 -2.14 3.51
CA ILE A 94 7.85 -2.29 3.22
C ILE A 94 7.68 -2.41 1.72
N ASP A 95 6.88 -3.37 1.29
CA ASP A 95 6.41 -3.50 -0.08
C ASP A 95 4.91 -3.20 -0.13
N PHE A 96 4.52 -2.24 -0.96
CA PHE A 96 3.13 -1.99 -1.32
C PHE A 96 2.84 -2.57 -2.69
N ASN A 97 1.89 -3.50 -2.76
CA ASN A 97 1.42 -4.08 -4.01
C ASN A 97 0.02 -3.53 -4.34
N PHE A 98 -0.10 -2.91 -5.50
CA PHE A 98 -1.36 -2.42 -6.06
C PHE A 98 -1.76 -3.33 -7.22
N ALA A 99 -2.83 -4.11 -7.03
CA ALA A 99 -3.29 -5.08 -8.02
C ALA A 99 -4.71 -4.75 -8.48
N PRO A 100 -5.03 -4.85 -9.79
CA PRO A 100 -6.41 -4.70 -10.22
C PRO A 100 -7.21 -5.91 -9.73
N ALA A 101 -8.46 -5.68 -9.34
CA ALA A 101 -9.39 -6.78 -9.15
C ALA A 101 -9.51 -7.57 -10.47
N ALA A 102 -9.65 -8.88 -10.37
CA ALA A 102 -9.81 -9.73 -11.55
C ALA A 102 -11.00 -9.23 -12.38
N SER A 103 -10.73 -8.78 -13.61
CA SER A 103 -11.75 -8.30 -14.55
C SER A 103 -11.65 -9.07 -15.85
N LYS A 104 -12.80 -9.28 -16.50
CA LYS A 104 -12.87 -9.86 -17.83
C LYS A 104 -12.62 -8.75 -18.85
N GLY A 105 -11.34 -8.47 -19.12
CA GLY A 105 -10.92 -7.48 -20.10
C GLY A 105 -11.07 -6.03 -19.63
N ILE A 106 -10.23 -5.16 -20.18
CA ILE A 106 -10.23 -3.72 -19.87
C ILE A 106 -10.58 -2.97 -21.15
N ALA A 107 -11.57 -2.07 -21.07
CA ALA A 107 -11.91 -1.20 -22.20
C ALA A 107 -10.73 -0.28 -22.54
N GLN A 108 -10.57 0.07 -23.82
CA GLN A 108 -9.51 0.99 -24.21
C GLN A 108 -9.71 2.35 -23.54
N GLY A 109 -8.65 2.90 -22.96
CA GLY A 109 -8.67 4.25 -22.39
C GLY A 109 -7.51 4.51 -21.44
N ALA A 110 -7.40 5.76 -21.00
CA ALA A 110 -6.46 6.16 -19.96
C ALA A 110 -7.16 6.09 -18.60
N TYR A 111 -6.68 5.21 -17.73
CA TYR A 111 -7.23 5.00 -16.40
C TYR A 111 -6.40 5.74 -15.34
N LYS A 112 -7.05 6.45 -14.43
CA LYS A 112 -6.41 7.17 -13.32
C LYS A 112 -7.21 7.01 -12.03
N GLY A 113 -6.53 7.04 -10.89
CA GLY A 113 -7.16 6.97 -9.58
C GLY A 113 -6.18 7.37 -8.49
N THR A 114 -6.70 7.51 -7.28
CA THR A 114 -5.90 7.81 -6.09
C THR A 114 -6.04 6.66 -5.10
N VAL A 115 -4.91 6.25 -4.53
CA VAL A 115 -4.87 5.32 -3.42
C VAL A 115 -4.47 6.09 -2.17
N ILE A 116 -5.27 5.99 -1.11
CA ILE A 116 -4.96 6.54 0.20
C ILE A 116 -4.66 5.37 1.13
N ILE A 117 -3.51 5.41 1.79
CA ILE A 117 -3.10 4.44 2.80
C ILE A 117 -2.88 5.20 4.10
N ASP A 118 -3.64 4.86 5.12
CA ASP A 118 -3.44 5.41 6.46
C ASP A 118 -2.50 4.49 7.23
N LEU A 119 -1.41 5.06 7.74
CA LEU A 119 -0.46 4.36 8.60
C LEU A 119 -0.43 5.05 9.96
N GLN A 120 -0.62 4.28 11.02
CA GLN A 120 -0.57 4.80 12.37
C GLN A 120 0.29 3.90 13.26
N GLN A 121 1.00 4.54 14.18
CA GLN A 121 1.74 3.85 15.22
C GLN A 121 0.87 3.77 16.46
N GLN A 122 0.62 2.56 16.96
CA GLN A 122 -0.14 2.42 18.19
C GLN A 122 0.63 3.04 19.36
N THR A 123 -0.06 3.82 20.18
CA THR A 123 0.46 4.27 21.47
C THR A 123 0.49 3.06 22.42
N PRO A 124 1.53 2.85 23.24
CA PRO A 124 1.52 1.76 24.20
C PRO A 124 0.31 1.92 25.12
N THR A 125 -0.52 0.89 25.24
CA THR A 125 -1.55 0.86 26.27
C THR A 125 -0.83 0.74 27.60
N VAL A 126 -0.78 1.81 28.39
CA VAL A 126 -0.25 1.74 29.75
C VAL A 126 -1.29 0.96 30.57
N THR A 127 -1.05 -0.32 30.78
CA THR A 127 -1.80 -1.07 31.80
C THR A 127 -1.27 -0.61 33.16
N SER A 128 -2.03 0.27 33.81
CA SER A 128 -1.87 0.63 35.22
C SER A 128 -2.18 -0.54 36.13
#